data_AF-A0A9C8NW52-F1
#
_entry.id   AF-A0A9C8NW52-F1
#
_cell.length_a   1.000
_cell.length_b   1.000
_cell.length_c   1.000
_cell.angle_alpha   90.00
_cell.angle_beta   90.00
_cell.angle_gamma   90.00
#
_symmetry.space_group_name_H-M   'P 1'
#
loop_
_entity.id
_entity.type
_entity.pdbx_description
1 polymer ?
#
loop_
_entity_poly.entity_id
_entity_poly.type
_entity_poly.pdbx_seq_one_letter_code
_entity_poly.pdbx_strand_id
1 'polypeptide(L)'
;AALLGEVRAANPNAPLVLLANKIDLAPDPPRALRAVADELQIEPIAASATTGAGIDAVRAALSQRLKLSAGRSGGALDLHRRQKRCLLAAADAAAQAAGRLAQSADIIDAAEWVAIDVRSALAELGQISGEVVTEDVLGRIFARFCVGK
;
A
#
# COMPACT_ATOMS: atom_id res chain seq x y z
N ALA A 1 19.33 14.28 11.95
CA ALA A 1 19.10 13.05 12.73
C ALA A 1 17.63 12.88 13.13
N ALA A 2 17.06 13.74 14.00
CA ALA A 2 15.68 13.58 14.52
C ALA A 2 14.59 13.43 13.43
N LEU A 3 14.54 14.35 12.46
CA LEU A 3 13.52 14.35 11.40
C LEU A 3 13.55 13.09 10.51
N LEU A 4 14.74 12.51 10.29
CA LEU A 4 14.89 11.29 9.51
C LEU A 4 14.38 10.07 10.27
N GLY A 5 14.65 10.01 11.58
CA GLY A 5 14.13 8.98 12.47
C GLY A 5 12.61 8.98 12.50
N GLU A 6 11.99 10.16 12.59
CA GLU A 6 10.53 10.33 12.53
C GLU A 6 9.94 9.88 11.20
N VAL A 7 10.53 10.28 10.08
CA VAL A 7 10.06 9.89 8.73
C VAL A 7 10.15 8.38 8.52
N ARG A 8 11.24 7.74 8.99
CA ARG A 8 11.39 6.28 8.94
C ARG A 8 10.45 5.55 9.88
N ALA A 9 10.23 6.04 11.09
CA ALA A 9 9.30 5.46 12.04
C ALA A 9 7.86 5.50 11.52
N ALA A 10 7.47 6.61 10.87
CA ALA A 10 6.16 6.75 10.25
C ALA A 10 6.01 5.90 8.97
N ASN A 11 7.10 5.61 8.26
CA ASN A 11 7.07 4.92 6.96
C ASN A 11 8.17 3.85 6.84
N PRO A 12 8.10 2.75 7.60
CA PRO A 12 9.20 1.78 7.70
C PRO A 12 9.50 1.04 6.39
N ASN A 13 8.49 0.87 5.53
CA ASN A 13 8.60 0.12 4.28
C ASN A 13 8.66 1.01 3.03
N ALA A 14 8.66 2.33 3.18
CA ALA A 14 8.64 3.23 2.04
C ALA A 14 10.07 3.42 1.47
N PRO A 15 10.25 3.36 0.14
CA PRO A 15 11.53 3.71 -0.46
C PRO A 15 11.84 5.19 -0.21
N LEU A 16 13.01 5.46 0.36
CA LEU A 16 13.48 6.82 0.65
C LEU A 16 14.30 7.39 -0.51
N VAL A 17 14.12 8.67 -0.83
CA VAL A 17 14.96 9.43 -1.77
C VAL A 17 15.41 10.70 -1.08
N LEU A 18 16.70 11.02 -1.16
CA LEU A 18 17.26 12.27 -0.65
C LEU A 18 17.31 13.30 -1.78
N LEU A 19 16.76 14.49 -1.55
CA LEU A 19 16.67 15.58 -2.53
C LEU A 19 17.38 16.82 -1.99
N ALA A 20 18.47 17.23 -2.64
CA ALA A 20 19.11 18.51 -2.44
C ALA A 20 18.43 19.55 -3.35
N ASN A 21 17.39 20.22 -2.82
CA ASN A 21 16.69 21.27 -3.56
C ASN A 21 17.43 22.62 -3.50
N LYS A 22 17.11 23.52 -4.43
CA LYS A 22 17.63 24.90 -4.56
C LYS A 22 19.08 25.01 -5.02
N ILE A 23 19.51 24.14 -5.94
CA ILE A 23 20.88 24.17 -6.50
C ILE A 23 21.22 25.46 -7.24
N ASP A 24 20.19 26.23 -7.64
CA ASP A 24 20.29 27.56 -8.21
C ASP A 24 20.86 28.59 -7.23
N LEU A 25 20.67 28.40 -5.92
CA LEU A 25 21.17 29.29 -4.87
C LEU A 25 22.41 28.72 -4.18
N ALA A 26 22.52 27.40 -4.06
CA ALA A 26 23.63 26.71 -3.42
C ALA A 26 23.97 25.44 -4.21
N PRO A 27 25.02 25.47 -5.06
CA PRO A 27 25.41 24.32 -5.89
C PRO A 27 25.83 23.11 -5.06
N ASP A 28 26.41 23.36 -3.87
CA ASP A 28 26.86 22.33 -2.96
C ASP A 28 25.75 21.92 -1.97
N PRO A 29 25.47 20.61 -1.82
CA PRO A 29 24.53 20.15 -0.82
C PRO A 29 25.02 20.48 0.59
N PRO A 30 24.11 20.89 1.50
CA PRO A 30 24.47 21.20 2.87
C PRO A 30 25.23 20.05 3.55
N ARG A 31 26.19 20.37 4.42
CA ARG A 31 26.94 19.37 5.21
C ARG A 31 26.02 18.41 5.98
N ALA A 32 24.88 18.91 6.45
CA ALA A 32 23.86 18.09 7.12
C ALA A 32 23.25 17.03 6.19
N LEU A 33 23.03 17.35 4.91
CA LEU A 33 22.52 16.40 3.93
C LEU A 33 23.60 15.37 3.56
N ARG A 34 24.86 15.79 3.43
CA ARG A 34 26.00 14.88 3.22
C ARG A 34 26.14 13.88 4.36
N ALA A 35 26.07 14.34 5.62
CA ALA A 35 26.13 13.45 6.78
C ALA A 35 24.99 12.40 6.77
N VAL A 36 23.77 12.80 6.38
CA VAL A 36 22.64 11.88 6.26
C VAL A 36 22.81 10.92 5.06
N ALA A 37 23.33 11.40 3.94
CA ALA A 37 23.64 10.58 2.78
C ALA A 37 24.66 9.48 3.12
N ASP A 38 25.71 9.84 3.86
CA ASP A 38 26.74 8.91 4.32
C ASP A 38 26.19 7.91 5.35
N GLU A 39 25.38 8.38 6.30
CA GLU A 39 24.73 7.51 7.31
C GLU A 39 23.80 6.47 6.66
N LEU A 40 23.04 6.88 5.64
CA LEU A 40 22.06 6.04 4.97
C LEU A 40 22.62 5.28 3.77
N GLN A 41 23.82 5.61 3.31
CA GLN A 41 24.39 5.13 2.05
C GLN A 41 23.44 5.41 0.86
N ILE A 42 22.85 6.61 0.82
CA ILE A 42 21.94 7.05 -0.24
C ILE A 42 22.52 8.31 -0.89
N GLU A 43 22.78 8.25 -2.19
CA GLU A 43 23.20 9.44 -2.92
C GLU A 43 22.06 10.47 -3.03
N PRO A 44 22.29 11.74 -2.65
CA PRO A 44 21.30 12.79 -2.78
C PRO A 44 21.21 13.28 -4.24
N ILE A 45 19.98 13.47 -4.71
CA ILE A 45 19.72 14.01 -6.04
C ILE A 45 19.69 15.54 -5.94
N ALA A 46 20.48 16.22 -6.78
CA ALA A 46 20.54 17.66 -6.85
C ALA A 46 19.44 18.19 -7.80
N ALA A 47 18.61 19.13 -7.33
CA ALA A 47 17.54 19.71 -8.14
C ALA A 47 17.23 21.17 -7.78
N SER A 48 16.61 21.90 -8.72
CA SER A 48 15.98 23.19 -8.47
C SER A 48 14.53 23.12 -8.89
N ALA A 49 13.63 23.24 -7.93
CA ALA A 49 12.20 23.34 -8.19
C ALA A 49 11.82 24.62 -8.97
N THR A 50 12.64 25.67 -8.90
CA THR A 50 12.39 26.95 -9.56
C THR A 50 12.78 26.93 -11.03
N THR A 51 13.96 26.39 -11.34
CA THR A 51 14.47 26.35 -12.72
C THR A 51 14.09 25.07 -13.47
N GLY A 52 13.62 24.04 -12.74
CA GLY A 52 13.34 22.73 -13.29
C GLY A 52 14.58 21.85 -13.47
N ALA A 53 15.78 22.36 -13.17
CA ALA A 53 17.02 21.59 -13.27
C ALA A 53 16.98 20.36 -12.34
N GLY A 54 17.37 19.20 -12.84
CA GLY A 54 17.44 17.95 -12.06
C GLY A 54 16.10 17.25 -11.79
N ILE A 55 14.96 17.84 -12.17
CA ILE A 55 13.63 17.23 -11.96
C ILE A 55 13.46 15.91 -12.73
N ASP A 56 14.04 15.79 -13.93
CA ASP A 56 13.99 14.54 -14.69
C ASP A 56 14.76 13.41 -13.99
N ALA A 57 15.89 13.72 -13.36
CA ALA A 57 16.65 12.75 -12.56
C ALA A 57 15.84 12.30 -11.32
N VAL A 58 15.14 13.23 -10.67
CA VAL A 58 14.22 12.91 -9.56
C VAL A 58 13.09 11.99 -10.03
N ARG A 59 12.46 12.30 -11.17
CA ARG A 59 11.38 11.49 -11.76
C ARG A 59 11.86 10.08 -12.10
N ALA A 60 13.05 9.97 -12.69
CA ALA A 60 13.66 8.68 -13.02
C ALA A 60 13.94 7.85 -11.77
N ALA A 61 14.54 8.45 -10.73
CA ALA A 61 14.84 7.78 -9.47
C ALA A 61 13.58 7.31 -8.74
N LEU A 62 12.54 8.14 -8.68
CA LEU A 62 11.24 7.74 -8.12
C LEU A 62 10.64 6.57 -8.90
N SER A 63 10.63 6.64 -10.23
CA SER A 63 10.10 5.58 -11.09
C SER A 63 10.84 4.26 -10.89
N GLN A 64 12.17 4.30 -10.78
CA GLN A 64 12.99 3.11 -10.56
C GLN A 64 12.72 2.48 -9.17
N ARG A 65 12.64 3.28 -8.11
CA ARG A 65 12.37 2.77 -6.76
C ARG A 65 10.94 2.23 -6.61
N LEU A 66 9.97 2.84 -7.27
CA LEU A 66 8.60 2.33 -7.32
C LEU A 66 8.50 1.03 -8.13
N LYS A 67 9.20 0.92 -9.26
CA LYS A 67 9.27 -0.32 -10.05
C LYS A 67 9.92 -1.47 -9.27
N LEU A 68 10.95 -1.21 -8.48
CA LEU A 68 11.56 -2.23 -7.61
C LEU A 68 10.60 -2.69 -6.50
N SER A 69 9.74 -1.81 -6.00
CA SER A 69 8.67 -2.18 -5.07
C SER A 69 7.55 -2.98 -5.76
N ALA A 70 7.22 -2.63 -7.01
CA ALA A 70 6.23 -3.32 -7.84
C ALA A 70 6.74 -4.65 -8.43
N GLY A 71 8.05 -4.86 -8.53
CA GLY A 71 8.68 -6.08 -9.05
C GLY A 71 8.45 -7.34 -8.21
N ARG A 72 7.81 -7.21 -7.05
CA ARG A 72 7.27 -8.33 -6.25
C ARG A 72 5.85 -8.76 -6.65
N SER A 73 5.24 -8.09 -7.61
CA SER A 73 3.89 -8.40 -8.06
C SER A 73 3.92 -9.17 -9.39
N GLY A 74 4.09 -10.48 -9.28
CA GLY A 74 3.47 -11.37 -10.26
C GLY A 74 1.98 -11.06 -10.26
N GLY A 75 1.50 -10.39 -11.30
CA GLY A 75 0.12 -9.92 -11.42
C GLY A 75 -0.25 -8.88 -10.34
N ALA A 76 0.21 -7.63 -10.49
CA ALA A 76 -0.46 -6.52 -9.83
C ALA A 76 -1.88 -6.41 -10.41
N LEU A 77 -2.81 -7.17 -9.84
CA LEU A 77 -4.23 -6.92 -10.06
C LEU A 77 -4.46 -5.52 -9.54
N ASP A 78 -4.86 -4.59 -10.43
CA ASP A 78 -5.31 -3.23 -10.09
C ASP A 78 -6.65 -3.33 -9.34
N LEU A 79 -6.61 -3.95 -8.17
CA LEU A 79 -7.74 -4.12 -7.28
C LEU A 79 -7.98 -2.78 -6.60
N HIS A 80 -9.19 -2.27 -6.76
CA HIS A 80 -9.63 -1.13 -5.98
C HIS A 80 -9.46 -1.45 -4.48
N ARG A 81 -9.16 -0.43 -3.67
CA ARG A 81 -8.98 -0.57 -2.21
C ARG A 81 -10.11 -1.37 -1.54
N ARG A 82 -11.35 -1.26 -2.05
CA ARG A 82 -12.50 -2.07 -1.61
C ARG A 82 -12.32 -3.55 -1.90
N GLN A 83 -12.02 -3.92 -3.14
CA GLN A 83 -11.82 -5.32 -3.55
C GLN A 83 -10.67 -5.95 -2.77
N LYS A 84 -9.56 -5.23 -2.58
CA LYS A 84 -8.45 -5.69 -1.75
C LYS A 84 -8.88 -5.97 -0.31
N ARG A 85 -9.70 -5.08 0.29
CA ARG A 85 -10.22 -5.29 1.65
C ARG A 85 -11.10 -6.53 1.74
N CYS A 86 -12.03 -6.72 0.81
CA CYS A 86 -12.92 -7.88 0.78
C CYS A 86 -12.13 -9.19 0.59
N LEU A 87 -11.12 -9.21 -0.28
CA LEU A 87 -10.25 -10.38 -0.46
C LEU A 87 -9.45 -10.73 0.80
N LEU A 88 -8.90 -9.72 1.49
CA LEU A 88 -8.20 -9.94 2.76
C LEU A 88 -9.14 -10.47 3.84
N ALA A 89 -10.32 -9.87 3.99
CA ALA A 89 -11.33 -10.32 4.96
C ALA A 89 -11.80 -11.76 4.67
N ALA A 90 -12.01 -12.11 3.40
CA ALA A 90 -12.36 -13.47 2.99
C ALA A 90 -11.23 -14.47 3.29
N ALA A 91 -9.98 -14.09 3.04
CA ALA A 91 -8.81 -14.92 3.33
C ALA A 91 -8.65 -15.15 4.84
N ASP A 92 -8.85 -14.12 5.66
CA ASP A 92 -8.77 -14.23 7.12
C ASP A 92 -9.85 -15.16 7.68
N ALA A 93 -11.09 -15.05 7.18
CA ALA A 93 -12.18 -15.94 7.57
C ALA A 93 -11.92 -17.40 7.16
N ALA A 94 -11.39 -17.63 5.95
CA ALA A 94 -11.00 -18.97 5.50
C ALA A 94 -9.85 -19.57 6.34
N ALA A 95 -8.87 -18.74 6.73
CA ALA A 95 -7.78 -19.17 7.60
C ALA A 95 -8.26 -19.56 9.00
N GLN A 96 -9.23 -18.81 9.55
CA GLN A 96 -9.86 -19.15 10.84
C GLN A 96 -10.61 -20.49 10.75
N ALA A 97 -11.37 -20.71 9.67
CA ALA A 97 -12.07 -21.97 9.43
C ALA A 97 -11.09 -23.16 9.39
N ALA A 98 -10.01 -23.02 8.63
CA ALA A 98 -8.96 -24.04 8.51
C ALA A 98 -8.25 -24.30 9.85
N GLY A 99 -7.97 -23.24 10.63
CA GLY A 99 -7.38 -23.35 11.96
C GLY A 99 -8.28 -24.10 12.94
N ARG A 100 -9.59 -23.83 12.92
CA ARG A 100 -10.57 -24.53 13.77
C ARG A 100 -10.70 -26.00 13.40
N LEU A 101 -10.73 -26.32 12.10
CA LEU A 101 -10.67 -27.71 11.61
C LEU A 101 -9.42 -28.44 12.10
N ALA A 102 -8.26 -27.80 12.05
CA ALA A 102 -6.99 -28.40 12.46
C ALA A 102 -6.87 -28.62 13.97
N GLN A 103 -7.59 -27.84 14.78
CA GLN A 103 -7.54 -27.91 16.25
C GLN A 103 -8.66 -28.77 16.85
N SER A 104 -9.66 -29.16 16.06
CA SER A 104 -10.80 -29.92 16.57
C SER A 104 -10.47 -31.40 16.71
N ALA A 105 -10.80 -31.98 17.86
CA ALA A 105 -10.66 -33.41 18.11
C ALA A 105 -11.75 -34.24 17.40
N ASP A 106 -12.91 -33.61 17.13
CA ASP A 106 -14.01 -34.21 16.38
C ASP A 106 -14.54 -33.21 15.34
N ILE A 107 -14.86 -33.72 14.15
CA ILE A 107 -15.26 -32.90 12.99
C ILE A 107 -16.66 -32.31 13.21
N ILE A 108 -17.52 -33.03 13.95
CA ILE A 108 -18.91 -32.65 14.19
C ILE A 108 -18.99 -31.38 15.04
N ASP A 109 -18.13 -31.24 16.07
CA ASP A 109 -18.13 -30.09 16.98
C ASP A 109 -17.62 -28.80 16.31
N ALA A 110 -16.74 -28.93 15.31
CA ALA A 110 -16.21 -27.78 14.56
C ALA A 110 -17.09 -27.37 13.38
N ALA A 111 -17.99 -28.24 12.91
CA ALA A 111 -18.74 -28.04 11.68
C ALA A 111 -19.59 -26.76 11.69
N GLU A 112 -20.24 -26.43 12.81
CA GLU A 112 -21.07 -25.22 12.90
C GLU A 112 -20.25 -23.93 12.81
N TRP A 113 -19.13 -23.88 13.54
CA TRP A 113 -18.21 -22.73 13.56
C TRP A 113 -17.52 -22.53 12.22
N VAL A 114 -17.04 -23.62 11.62
CA VAL A 114 -16.45 -23.61 10.28
C VAL A 114 -17.46 -23.16 9.25
N ALA A 115 -18.71 -23.60 9.33
CA ALA A 115 -19.76 -23.17 8.41
C ALA A 115 -20.05 -21.66 8.53
N ILE A 116 -19.97 -21.09 9.74
CA ILE A 116 -20.10 -19.63 9.95
C ILE A 116 -18.94 -18.89 9.27
N ASP A 117 -17.71 -19.33 9.47
CA ASP A 117 -16.52 -18.67 8.92
C ASP A 117 -16.49 -18.76 7.38
N VAL A 118 -16.87 -19.92 6.81
CA VAL A 118 -16.97 -20.12 5.36
C VAL A 118 -18.07 -19.24 4.77
N ARG A 119 -19.24 -19.13 5.42
CA ARG A 119 -20.31 -18.20 5.00
C ARG A 119 -19.85 -16.74 5.04
N SER A 120 -19.07 -16.36 6.05
CA SER A 120 -18.49 -15.01 6.16
C SER A 120 -17.51 -14.73 5.00
N ALA A 121 -16.63 -15.68 4.70
CA ALA A 121 -15.71 -15.57 3.56
C ALA A 121 -16.46 -15.42 2.23
N LEU A 122 -17.52 -16.22 2.01
CA LEU A 122 -18.37 -16.14 0.82
C LEU A 122 -19.12 -14.80 0.73
N ALA A 123 -19.59 -14.24 1.85
CA ALA A 123 -20.26 -12.93 1.87
C ALA A 123 -19.30 -11.79 1.47
N GLU A 124 -18.05 -11.82 1.95
CA GLU A 124 -17.01 -10.85 1.56
C GLU A 124 -16.66 -10.95 0.07
N LEU A 125 -16.61 -12.18 -0.49
CA LEU A 125 -16.44 -12.38 -1.93
C LEU A 125 -17.68 -11.91 -2.72
N GLY A 126 -18.88 -12.12 -2.18
CA GLY A 126 -20.14 -11.64 -2.76
C GLY A 126 -20.24 -10.12 -2.87
N GLN A 127 -19.54 -9.36 -2.02
CA GLN A 127 -19.42 -7.91 -2.15
C GLN A 127 -18.57 -7.49 -3.37
N ILE A 128 -17.72 -8.38 -3.88
CA ILE A 128 -16.91 -8.15 -5.08
C ILE A 128 -17.71 -8.46 -6.34
N SER A 129 -18.45 -9.59 -6.35
CA SER A 129 -19.34 -9.98 -7.47
C SER A 129 -20.60 -9.12 -7.55
N GLY A 130 -20.98 -8.45 -6.45
CA GLY A 130 -22.21 -7.66 -6.37
C GLY A 130 -23.44 -8.48 -6.00
N GLU A 131 -23.28 -9.75 -5.64
CA GLU A 131 -24.36 -10.65 -5.21
C GLU A 131 -24.85 -10.33 -3.79
N VAL A 132 -24.03 -9.68 -2.96
CA VAL A 132 -24.44 -9.14 -1.65
C VAL A 132 -24.54 -7.62 -1.77
N VAL A 133 -25.71 -7.13 -2.15
CA VAL A 133 -26.02 -5.70 -2.13
C VAL A 133 -26.35 -5.30 -0.70
N THR A 134 -25.38 -4.81 0.06
CA THR A 134 -25.68 -3.90 1.16
C THR A 134 -25.97 -2.52 0.56
N GLU A 135 -27.11 -1.92 0.89
CA GLU A 135 -27.59 -0.61 0.39
C GLU A 135 -26.48 0.47 0.36
N ASP A 136 -25.57 0.42 1.34
CA ASP A 136 -24.43 1.33 1.51
C ASP A 136 -23.38 1.27 0.39
N VAL A 137 -23.27 0.15 -0.33
CA VAL A 137 -22.30 -0.03 -1.42
C VAL A 137 -22.75 0.72 -2.66
N LEU A 138 -24.04 0.70 -2.98
CA LEU A 138 -24.60 1.44 -4.11
C LEU A 138 -24.53 2.95 -3.85
N GLY A 139 -24.90 3.41 -2.66
CA GLY A 139 -24.83 4.83 -2.29
C GLY A 139 -23.43 5.44 -2.46
N ARG A 140 -22.37 4.67 -2.17
CA ARG A 140 -20.98 5.12 -2.29
C ARG A 140 -20.40 5.02 -3.69
N ILE A 141 -20.91 4.08 -4.51
CA ILE A 141 -20.60 4.00 -5.94
C ILE A 141 -21.22 5.21 -6.64
N PHE A 142 -22.50 5.51 -6.38
CA PHE A 142 -23.23 6.62 -7.02
C PHE A 142 -22.85 8.00 -6.50
N ALA A 143 -22.37 8.14 -5.27
CA ALA A 143 -21.84 9.40 -4.74
C ALA A 143 -20.61 9.94 -5.50
N ARG A 144 -19.98 9.13 -6.36
CA ARG A 144 -18.79 9.53 -7.16
C ARG A 144 -19.11 9.82 -8.61
N PHE A 145 -20.36 9.65 -9.04
CA PHE A 145 -20.81 10.04 -10.37
C PHE A 145 -21.45 11.43 -10.27
N CYS A 146 -21.01 12.36 -11.13
CA CYS A 146 -21.72 13.63 -11.29
C CYS A 146 -23.15 13.33 -11.77
N VAL A 147 -24.15 13.95 -11.13
CA VAL A 147 -25.56 13.83 -11.53
C VAL A 147 -25.68 14.30 -12.98
N GLY A 148 -26.02 13.39 -13.89
CA GLY A 148 -26.14 13.67 -15.33
C GLY A 148 -25.45 12.68 -16.28
N LYS A 149 -25.30 11.41 -15.90
CA LYS A 149 -25.11 10.30 -16.84
C LYS A 149 -26.15 9.22 -16.60
#